data_AF-A0A7Y4VZF5-F1
#
_entry.id   AF-A0A7Y4VZF5-F1
#
_cell.length_a   1.000
_cell.length_b   1.000
_cell.length_c   1.000
_cell.angle_alpha   90.00
_cell.angle_beta   90.00
_cell.angle_gamma   90.00
#
_symmetry.space_group_name_H-M   'P 1'
#
loop_
_entity.id
_entity.type
_entity.pdbx_description
1 polymer ?
#
loop_
_entity_poly.entity_id
_entity_poly.type
_entity_poly.pdbx_seq_one_letter_code
_entity_poly.pdbx_strand_id
1 'polypeptide(L)'
;MTFSTSAAPGVGSGWDRLAASLAEAVPPAEIDKAWAFRVVRRDGQDFGTAIVSRIDGGRRRIYTAGFVHTVKGKTRGKYEWFLDEVGSGPVEALDELLALVPKRSEEEEPPAPVELAHWFPLQLPLDDGPAVAG
;
A
#
# COMPACT_ATOMS: atom_id res chain seq x y z
N MET A 1 21.27 6.13 -22.10
CA MET A 1 20.91 5.18 -21.00
C MET A 1 19.57 5.62 -20.48
N THR A 2 18.50 4.89 -20.80
CA THR A 2 17.13 5.23 -20.41
C THR A 2 16.95 4.83 -18.95
N PHE A 3 16.81 5.81 -18.05
CA PHE A 3 16.42 5.53 -16.67
C PHE A 3 14.99 4.99 -16.69
N SER A 4 14.78 3.76 -16.18
CA SER A 4 13.42 3.27 -15.92
C SER A 4 12.76 4.25 -14.96
N THR A 5 11.64 4.85 -15.37
CA THR A 5 10.73 5.60 -14.50
C THR A 5 10.53 4.80 -13.22
N SER A 6 11.05 5.30 -12.11
CA SER A 6 10.64 4.85 -10.77
C SER A 6 9.16 5.21 -10.70
N ALA A 7 8.29 4.20 -10.66
CA ALA A 7 6.86 4.43 -10.46
C ALA A 7 6.67 5.23 -9.16
N ALA A 8 5.71 6.15 -9.15
CA ALA A 8 5.40 6.90 -7.94
C ALA A 8 5.12 5.94 -6.76
N PRO A 9 5.50 6.29 -5.52
CA PRO A 9 5.18 5.47 -4.35
C PRO A 9 3.70 5.12 -4.31
N GLY A 10 3.37 3.85 -4.04
CA GLY A 10 2.00 3.38 -4.01
C GLY A 10 1.35 3.12 -5.38
N VAL A 11 2.07 3.28 -6.50
CA VAL A 11 1.53 3.06 -7.86
C VAL A 11 2.23 1.90 -8.56
N GLY A 12 1.44 0.97 -9.11
CA GLY A 12 1.90 -0.12 -9.97
C GLY A 12 1.43 -1.49 -9.53
N SER A 13 1.67 -2.51 -10.37
CA SER A 13 1.06 -3.84 -10.22
C SER A 13 1.38 -4.59 -8.92
N GLY A 14 2.51 -4.26 -8.26
CA GLY A 14 2.80 -4.76 -6.91
C GLY A 14 1.89 -4.15 -5.85
N TRP A 15 1.65 -2.84 -5.95
CA TRP A 15 0.75 -2.10 -5.08
C TRP A 15 -0.71 -2.48 -5.30
N ASP A 16 -1.14 -2.69 -6.55
CA ASP A 16 -2.50 -3.11 -6.86
C ASP A 16 -2.83 -4.47 -6.21
N ARG A 17 -1.86 -5.39 -6.23
CA ARG A 17 -1.99 -6.69 -5.55
C ARG A 17 -1.98 -6.54 -4.03
N LEU A 18 -1.13 -5.66 -3.49
CA LEU A 18 -1.13 -5.38 -2.05
C LEU A 18 -2.47 -4.80 -1.61
N ALA A 19 -3.03 -3.87 -2.37
CA ALA A 19 -4.32 -3.26 -2.09
C ALA A 19 -5.45 -4.31 -2.09
N ALA A 20 -5.48 -5.22 -3.07
CA ALA A 20 -6.45 -6.30 -3.08
C ALA A 20 -6.34 -7.21 -1.84
N SER A 21 -5.12 -7.63 -1.48
CA SER A 21 -4.89 -8.44 -0.28
C SER A 21 -5.20 -7.69 1.02
N LEU A 22 -4.91 -6.39 1.07
CA LEU A 22 -5.22 -5.53 2.20
C LEU A 22 -6.73 -5.37 2.38
N ALA A 23 -7.51 -5.25 1.29
CA ALA A 23 -8.96 -5.17 1.34
C ALA A 23 -9.62 -6.44 1.89
N GLU A 24 -9.00 -7.61 1.67
CA GLU A 24 -9.46 -8.88 2.25
C GLU A 24 -9.19 -8.98 3.76
N ALA A 25 -8.11 -8.36 4.24
CA ALA A 25 -7.72 -8.39 5.66
C ALA A 25 -8.35 -7.24 6.48
N VAL A 26 -8.51 -6.07 5.89
CA VAL A 26 -9.04 -4.86 6.50
C VAL A 26 -10.07 -4.24 5.55
N PRO A 27 -11.33 -4.07 5.97
CA PRO A 27 -12.34 -3.42 5.14
C PRO A 27 -11.86 -2.04 4.68
N PRO A 28 -11.94 -1.69 3.37
CA PRO A 28 -11.49 -0.39 2.87
C PRO A 28 -12.14 0.81 3.58
N ALA A 29 -13.38 0.66 4.05
CA ALA A 29 -14.10 1.68 4.81
C ALA A 29 -13.48 1.98 6.19
N GLU A 30 -12.66 1.07 6.71
CA GLU A 30 -11.93 1.26 7.97
C GLU A 30 -10.53 1.83 7.74
N ILE A 31 -10.05 1.93 6.49
CA ILE A 31 -8.74 2.50 6.19
C ILE A 31 -8.87 4.02 6.12
N ASP A 32 -8.19 4.72 7.03
CA ASP A 32 -8.21 6.18 7.14
C ASP A 32 -7.22 6.82 6.17
N LYS A 33 -5.97 6.35 6.21
CA LYS A 33 -4.85 6.90 5.43
C LYS A 33 -3.81 5.83 5.12
N ALA A 34 -3.10 6.00 4.00
CA ALA A 34 -1.97 5.17 3.62
C ALA A 34 -0.79 6.03 3.17
N TRP A 35 0.42 5.55 3.46
CA TRP A 35 1.67 6.11 2.94
C TRP A 35 2.52 4.98 2.40
N ALA A 36 3.13 5.16 1.23
CA ALA A 36 3.99 4.16 0.62
C ALA A 36 5.42 4.67 0.50
N PHE A 37 6.36 3.77 0.75
CA PHE A 37 7.75 3.96 0.39
C PHE A 37 7.94 3.68 -1.11
N ARG A 38 9.05 4.15 -1.68
CA ARG A 38 9.43 3.74 -3.03
C ARG A 38 9.67 2.24 -3.06
N VAL A 39 9.34 1.61 -4.18
CA VAL A 39 9.67 0.20 -4.40
C VAL A 39 11.19 0.07 -4.53
N VAL A 40 11.78 -0.78 -3.69
CA VAL A 40 13.20 -1.12 -3.74
C VAL A 40 13.38 -2.35 -4.61
N ARG A 41 14.20 -2.25 -5.65
CA ARG A 41 14.58 -3.36 -6.54
C ARG A 41 15.90 -3.94 -6.05
N ARG A 42 15.90 -5.18 -5.56
CA ARG A 42 17.12 -5.86 -5.11
C ARG A 42 17.10 -7.33 -5.48
N ASP A 43 18.22 -7.86 -5.97
CA ASP A 43 18.42 -9.28 -6.29
C ASP A 43 17.34 -9.89 -7.22
N GLY A 44 16.76 -9.08 -8.12
CA GLY A 44 15.69 -9.52 -9.02
C GLY A 44 14.30 -9.60 -8.37
N GLN A 45 14.13 -8.99 -7.20
CA GLN A 45 12.88 -8.84 -6.48
C GLN A 45 12.53 -7.36 -6.29
N ASP A 46 11.24 -7.07 -6.29
CA ASP A 46 10.65 -5.78 -5.95
C ASP A 46 10.07 -5.86 -4.53
N PHE A 47 10.49 -4.93 -3.68
CA PHE A 47 10.04 -4.80 -2.30
C PHE A 47 9.25 -3.50 -2.17
N GLY A 48 7.98 -3.58 -1.79
CA GLY A 48 7.18 -2.40 -1.48
C GLY A 48 6.74 -2.44 -0.02
N THR A 49 6.90 -1.32 0.68
CA THR A 49 6.46 -1.15 2.08
C THR A 49 5.52 0.04 2.18
N ALA A 50 4.45 -0.09 2.94
CA ALA A 50 3.50 0.96 3.22
C ALA A 50 3.07 0.97 4.68
N ILE A 51 2.70 2.15 5.15
CA ILE A 51 2.10 2.38 6.46
C ILE A 51 0.62 2.64 6.23
N VAL A 52 -0.22 1.94 6.97
CA VAL A 52 -1.68 2.01 6.86
C VAL A 52 -2.26 2.37 8.22
N SER A 53 -3.06 3.42 8.25
CA SER A 53 -3.85 3.81 9.41
C SER A 53 -5.26 3.24 9.27
N ARG A 54 -5.71 2.46 10.25
CA ARG A 54 -7.05 1.90 10.36
C ARG A 54 -7.82 2.58 11.48
N ILE A 55 -9.08 2.89 11.23
CA ILE A 55 -10.06 3.32 12.21
C ILE A 55 -10.49 2.12 13.04
N ASP A 56 -10.23 2.16 14.34
CA ASP A 56 -10.72 1.19 15.33
C ASP A 56 -11.53 1.94 16.39
N GLY A 57 -12.79 2.24 16.05
CA GLY A 57 -13.68 3.08 16.85
C GLY A 57 -13.10 4.48 17.06
N GLY A 58 -12.73 4.80 18.30
CA GLY A 58 -12.14 6.10 18.67
C GLY A 58 -10.63 6.20 18.48
N ARG A 59 -9.95 5.12 18.11
CA ARG A 59 -8.47 5.05 18.00
C ARG A 59 -8.05 4.71 16.58
N ARG A 60 -6.79 5.01 16.27
CA ARG A 60 -6.17 4.62 15.00
C ARG A 60 -5.18 3.49 15.28
N ARG A 61 -5.30 2.40 14.56
CA ARG A 61 -4.30 1.33 14.56
C ARG A 61 -3.39 1.51 13.37
N ILE A 62 -2.09 1.42 13.61
CA ILE A 62 -1.07 1.62 12.60
C ILE A 62 -0.51 0.26 12.23
N TYR A 63 -0.60 -0.05 10.95
CA TYR A 63 -0.06 -1.26 10.36
C TYR A 63 1.07 -0.91 9.41
N THR A 64 2.06 -1.79 9.34
CA THR A 64 2.98 -1.86 8.21
C THR A 64 2.51 -2.97 7.30
N ALA A 65 2.18 -2.62 6.06
CA ALA A 65 1.89 -3.55 4.99
C ALA A 65 3.08 -3.60 4.04
N GLY A 66 3.32 -4.74 3.40
CA GLY A 66 4.33 -4.78 2.35
C GLY A 66 4.23 -6.00 1.47
N PHE A 67 4.99 -5.99 0.39
CA PHE A 67 5.06 -7.09 -0.56
C PHE A 67 6.49 -7.36 -1.02
N VAL A 68 6.69 -8.60 -1.45
CA VAL A 68 7.86 -9.05 -2.20
C VAL A 68 7.37 -9.67 -3.50
N HIS A 69 7.75 -9.08 -4.63
CA HIS A 69 7.42 -9.56 -5.97
C HIS A 69 8.69 -9.97 -6.72
N THR A 70 8.79 -11.24 -7.09
CA THR A 70 9.97 -11.75 -7.79
C THR A 70 9.86 -11.46 -9.28
N VAL A 71 10.69 -10.56 -9.80
CA VAL A 71 10.63 -10.09 -11.20
C VAL A 71 11.63 -10.78 -12.13
N LYS A 72 12.67 -11.41 -11.58
CA LYS A 72 13.69 -12.15 -12.35
C LYS A 72 14.10 -13.44 -11.65
N GLY A 73 14.47 -14.46 -12.43
CA GLY A 73 14.96 -15.75 -11.91
C GLY A 73 13.96 -16.90 -12.07
N LYS A 74 14.27 -18.06 -11.49
CA LYS A 74 13.47 -19.30 -11.63
C LYS A 74 12.09 -19.22 -10.99
N THR A 75 11.90 -18.33 -10.01
CA THR A 75 10.66 -18.10 -9.26
C THR A 75 9.95 -16.82 -9.70
N ARG A 76 10.24 -16.32 -10.90
CA ARG A 76 9.60 -15.13 -11.47
C ARG A 76 8.08 -15.25 -11.40
N GLY A 77 7.42 -14.19 -10.95
CA GLY A 77 5.98 -14.11 -10.74
C GLY A 77 5.53 -14.51 -9.34
N LYS A 78 6.41 -15.05 -8.49
CA LYS A 78 6.12 -15.28 -7.07
C LYS A 78 5.84 -13.94 -6.39
N TYR A 79 4.73 -13.89 -5.66
CA TYR A 79 4.28 -12.73 -4.93
C TYR A 79 3.94 -13.14 -3.50
N GLU A 80 4.48 -12.41 -2.54
CA GLU A 80 4.22 -12.57 -1.10
C GLU A 80 3.89 -11.20 -0.52
N TRP A 81 3.00 -11.15 0.44
CA TRP A 81 2.63 -9.92 1.15
C TRP A 81 2.52 -10.18 2.64
N PHE A 82 2.60 -9.12 3.43
CA PHE A 82 2.48 -9.16 4.87
C PHE A 82 1.76 -7.92 5.41
N LEU A 83 1.24 -8.04 6.62
CA LEU A 83 0.60 -6.98 7.38
C LEU A 83 0.91 -7.17 8.85
N ASP A 84 1.64 -6.23 9.44
CA ASP A 84 2.04 -6.25 10.83
C ASP A 84 1.47 -5.05 11.58
N GLU A 85 0.83 -5.28 12.72
CA GLU A 85 0.39 -4.20 13.61
C GLU A 85 1.60 -3.63 14.37
N VAL A 86 1.89 -2.36 14.17
CA VAL A 86 3.05 -1.69 14.78
C VAL A 86 2.65 -0.93 16.05
N GLY A 87 1.39 -0.51 16.14
CA GLY A 87 0.89 0.14 17.34
C GLY A 87 -0.54 0.64 17.22
N SER A 88 -1.03 1.21 18.32
CA SER A 88 -2.32 1.89 18.38
C SER A 88 -2.16 3.24 19.07
N GLY A 89 -2.83 4.27 18.55
CA GLY A 89 -2.68 5.62 19.08
C GLY A 89 -3.78 6.59 18.61
N PRO A 90 -3.82 7.79 19.21
CA PRO A 90 -4.61 8.91 18.67
C PRO A 90 -4.00 9.36 17.32
N VAL A 91 -4.82 9.92 16.42
CA VAL A 91 -4.40 10.23 15.03
C VAL A 91 -3.24 11.23 14.99
N GLU A 92 -3.14 12.08 16.00
CA GLU A 92 -2.11 13.09 16.18
C GLU A 92 -0.72 12.47 16.48
N ALA A 93 -0.67 11.23 16.99
CA ALA A 93 0.57 10.49 17.22
C ALA A 93 1.12 9.84 15.94
N LEU A 94 0.36 9.86 14.84
CA LEU A 94 0.77 9.29 13.55
C LEU A 94 1.89 10.09 12.91
N ASP A 95 1.83 11.42 12.98
CA ASP A 95 2.90 12.29 12.48
C ASP A 95 4.20 12.07 13.27
N GLU A 96 4.12 11.83 14.58
CA GLU A 96 5.30 11.48 15.40
C GLU A 96 5.87 10.11 15.05
N LEU A 97 5.02 9.09 14.83
CA LEU A 97 5.46 7.77 14.39
C LEU A 97 6.10 7.82 13.00
N LEU A 98 5.49 8.53 12.05
CA LEU A 98 6.04 8.76 10.72
C LEU A 98 7.38 9.51 10.79
N ALA A 99 7.55 10.44 11.74
CA ALA A 99 8.82 11.13 11.97
C ALA A 99 9.91 10.26 12.63
N LEU A 100 9.54 9.13 13.25
CA LEU A 100 10.49 8.18 13.85
C LEU A 100 11.00 7.13 12.86
N VAL A 101 10.25 6.83 11.79
CA VAL A 101 10.67 5.87 10.75
C VAL A 101 11.95 6.30 9.98
N PRO A 102 12.13 7.57 9.58
CA PRO A 102 13.36 8.04 8.92
C PRO A 102 14.62 7.89 9.76
N LYS A 103 14.50 7.87 11.10
CA LYS A 103 15.68 7.83 11.99
C LYS A 103 16.37 6.46 12.01
N ARG A 104 15.81 5.41 11.42
CA ARG A 104 16.45 4.08 11.35
C ARG A 104 17.19 3.81 10.03
N SER A 105 16.97 4.59 8.98
CA SER A 105 17.57 4.38 7.67
C SER A 105 17.98 5.72 7.06
N GLU A 106 19.22 6.13 7.23
CA GLU A 106 19.76 7.41 6.71
C GLU A 106 19.71 7.53 5.17
N GLU A 107 19.38 6.45 4.46
CA GLU A 107 19.30 6.36 3.00
C GLU A 107 17.88 6.25 2.42
N GLU A 108 16.85 6.07 3.26
CA GLU A 108 15.49 5.78 2.79
C GLU A 108 14.65 7.07 2.73
N GLU A 109 14.16 7.40 1.54
CA GLU A 109 13.27 8.55 1.36
C GLU A 109 11.98 8.41 2.20
N PRO A 110 11.43 9.53 2.71
CA PRO A 110 10.23 9.48 3.52
C PRO A 110 9.06 8.88 2.72
N PRO A 111 8.15 8.16 3.40
CA PRO A 111 7.00 7.59 2.73
C PRO A 111 6.06 8.69 2.25
N ALA A 112 5.57 8.57 1.02
CA ALA A 112 4.66 9.55 0.42
C ALA A 112 3.20 9.15 0.69
N PRO A 113 2.31 10.11 0.95
CA PRO A 113 0.88 9.82 1.08
C PRO A 113 0.33 9.20 -0.21
N VAL A 114 -0.52 8.20 -0.06
CA VAL A 114 -1.19 7.51 -1.15
C VAL A 114 -2.67 7.81 -1.12
N GLU A 115 -3.21 8.19 -2.27
CA GLU A 115 -4.63 8.38 -2.48
C GLU A 115 -5.36 7.03 -2.41
N LEU A 116 -6.16 6.82 -1.37
CA LEU A 116 -6.85 5.54 -1.13
C LEU A 116 -7.77 5.13 -2.29
N ALA A 117 -8.32 6.08 -3.03
CA ALA A 117 -9.14 5.81 -4.21
C ALA A 117 -8.37 5.08 -5.34
N HIS A 118 -7.04 5.14 -5.35
CA HIS A 118 -6.22 4.36 -6.28
C HIS A 118 -6.08 2.91 -5.85
N TRP A 119 -6.00 2.64 -4.55
CA TRP A 119 -5.90 1.28 -4.00
C TRP A 119 -7.25 0.59 -3.90
N PHE A 120 -8.26 1.36 -3.55
CA PHE A 120 -9.62 0.91 -3.34
C PHE A 120 -10.53 1.77 -4.24
N PRO A 121 -10.50 1.56 -5.57
CA PRO A 121 -11.44 2.23 -6.44
C PRO A 121 -12.85 1.89 -5.98
N LEU A 122 -13.68 2.92 -5.78
CA LEU A 122 -15.10 2.73 -5.51
C LEU A 122 -15.64 1.82 -6.61
N GLN A 123 -16.04 0.60 -6.27
CA GLN A 123 -16.88 -0.20 -7.16
C GLN A 123 -18.20 0.55 -7.26
N LEU A 124 -18.29 1.47 -8.23
CA LEU A 124 -19.58 1.92 -8.71
C LEU A 124 -20.31 0.63 -9.10
N PRO A 125 -21.54 0.40 -8.59
CA PRO A 125 -22.35 -0.68 -9.10
C PRO A 125 -22.37 -0.53 -10.62
N LEU A 126 -22.00 -1.60 -11.34
CA LEU A 126 -22.18 -1.66 -12.78
C LEU A 126 -23.62 -1.28 -13.05
N ASP A 127 -23.82 -0.10 -13.62
CA ASP A 127 -25.11 0.31 -14.17
C ASP A 127 -25.33 -0.64 -15.36
N ASP A 128 -26.03 -1.75 -15.09
CA ASP A 128 -26.59 -2.62 -16.12
C ASP A 128 -27.55 -1.74 -16.93
N GLY A 129 -27.03 -1.15 -18.01
CA GLY A 129 -27.77 -0.28 -18.91
C GLY A 129 -29.07 -0.95 -19.33
N PRO A 130 -30.15 -0.18 -19.59
CA PRO A 130 -31.47 -0.74 -19.76
C PRO A 130 -31.45 -1.74 -20.91
N ALA A 131 -31.90 -2.96 -20.63
CA ALA A 131 -32.23 -3.96 -21.63
C ALA A 131 -33.12 -3.30 -22.68
N VAL A 132 -32.53 -2.96 -23.83
CA VAL A 132 -33.27 -2.50 -25.00
C VAL A 132 -34.09 -3.70 -25.48
N ALA A 133 -35.38 -3.68 -25.13
CA ALA A 133 -36.37 -4.52 -25.76
C ALA A 133 -36.50 -4.10 -27.22
N GLY A 134 -36.17 -5.01 -28.13
CA GLY A 134 -36.35 -4.90 -29.58
C GLY A 134 -36.71 -6.26 -30.15
#